data_AF-A0A969M666-F1
#
_entry.id   AF-A0A969M666-F1
#
_cell.length_a   1.000
_cell.length_b   1.000
_cell.length_c   1.000
_cell.angle_alpha   90.00
_cell.angle_beta   90.00
_cell.angle_gamma   90.00
#
_symmetry.space_group_name_H-M   'P 1'
#
loop_
_entity.id
_entity.type
_entity.pdbx_description
1 polymer ?
#
loop_
_entity_poly.entity_id
_entity_poly.type
_entity_poly.pdbx_seq_one_letter_code
_entity_poly.pdbx_strand_id
1 'polypeptide(L)'
;MLALEPEIVVPSQCPAIVGKDNIKAQLTKMRDAIVYVHEAVLKGMNDGKDVHTLMEEIKLPPELDVGEGYGKISWSVRGMYESYVGWFSGDAADGDRIRTREAARPHQFEHALDGAVFAI
;
A
#
# COMPACT_ATOMS: atom_id res chain seq x y z
N MET A 1 -5.09 -17.14 -8.99
CA MET A 1 -4.93 -18.12 -7.90
C MET A 1 -6.26 -18.52 -7.28
N LEU A 2 -7.10 -17.59 -6.80
CA LEU A 2 -8.41 -17.92 -6.19
C LEU A 2 -9.37 -18.71 -7.10
N ALA A 3 -9.33 -18.48 -8.41
CA ALA A 3 -10.16 -19.23 -9.38
C ALA A 3 -9.82 -20.73 -9.49
N LEU A 4 -8.66 -21.15 -8.99
CA LEU A 4 -8.25 -22.57 -8.99
C LEU A 4 -8.79 -23.34 -7.79
N GLU A 5 -9.41 -22.65 -6.84
CA GLU A 5 -10.01 -23.24 -5.64
C GLU A 5 -9.07 -24.21 -4.89
N PRO A 6 -7.85 -23.77 -4.51
CA PRO A 6 -6.87 -24.64 -3.90
C PRO A 6 -7.30 -25.10 -2.49
N GLU A 7 -6.99 -26.35 -2.15
CA GLU A 7 -7.18 -26.89 -0.80
C GLU A 7 -6.02 -26.57 0.14
N ILE A 8 -4.82 -26.33 -0.41
CA ILE A 8 -3.62 -26.02 0.37
C ILE A 8 -2.80 -24.96 -0.38
N VAL A 9 -2.35 -23.94 0.34
CA VAL A 9 -1.36 -22.95 -0.13
C VAL A 9 -0.15 -23.00 0.78
N VAL A 10 1.02 -23.22 0.21
CA VAL A 10 2.31 -23.24 0.92
C VAL A 10 3.12 -22.02 0.49
N PRO A 11 3.06 -20.91 1.26
CA PRO A 11 3.86 -19.73 0.96
C PRO A 11 5.35 -19.98 1.28
N SER A 12 6.24 -19.24 0.63
CA SER A 12 7.69 -19.34 0.89
C SER A 12 8.08 -18.89 2.30
N GLN A 13 7.26 -18.03 2.90
CA GLN A 13 7.39 -17.54 4.27
C GLN A 13 6.00 -17.67 4.91
N CYS A 14 5.94 -18.00 6.20
CA CYS A 14 4.73 -18.36 6.97
C CYS A 14 4.28 -19.83 6.81
N PRO A 15 3.47 -20.35 7.76
CA PRO A 15 2.91 -21.69 7.69
C PRO A 15 1.98 -21.92 6.50
N ALA A 16 1.75 -23.19 6.16
CA ALA A 16 0.78 -23.56 5.14
C ALA A 16 -0.65 -23.16 5.56
N ILE A 17 -1.42 -22.67 4.60
CA ILE A 17 -2.84 -22.35 4.75
C ILE A 17 -3.64 -23.50 4.17
N VAL A 18 -4.54 -24.08 4.97
CA VAL A 18 -5.34 -25.26 4.61
C VAL A 18 -6.82 -24.90 4.59
N GLY A 19 -7.54 -25.48 3.63
CA GLY A 19 -8.99 -25.35 3.46
C GLY A 19 -9.36 -24.22 2.49
N LYS A 20 -10.13 -24.56 1.46
CA LYS A 20 -10.56 -23.64 0.39
C LYS A 20 -11.14 -22.32 0.90
N ASP A 21 -12.07 -22.37 1.86
CA ASP A 21 -12.73 -21.17 2.38
C ASP A 21 -11.78 -20.28 3.17
N ASN A 22 -10.89 -20.89 3.97
CA ASN A 22 -9.87 -20.17 4.72
C ASN A 22 -8.86 -19.50 3.78
N ILE A 23 -8.39 -20.22 2.77
CA ILE A 23 -7.49 -19.66 1.74
C ILE A 23 -8.16 -18.49 1.02
N LYS A 24 -9.43 -18.65 0.63
CA LYS A 24 -10.19 -17.59 -0.03
C LYS A 24 -10.31 -16.37 0.87
N ALA A 25 -10.68 -16.54 2.14
CA ALA A 25 -10.84 -15.44 3.09
C ALA A 25 -9.51 -14.69 3.32
N GLN A 26 -8.42 -15.40 3.61
CA GLN A 26 -7.11 -14.82 3.89
C GLN A 26 -6.54 -14.06 2.69
N LEU A 27 -6.51 -14.67 1.51
CA LEU A 27 -5.99 -14.02 0.30
C LEU A 27 -6.86 -12.86 -0.17
N THR A 28 -8.18 -12.97 -0.01
CA THR A 28 -9.12 -11.88 -0.31
C THR A 28 -8.86 -10.70 0.62
N LYS A 29 -8.76 -10.94 1.93
CA LYS A 29 -8.49 -9.91 2.91
C LYS A 29 -7.15 -9.20 2.66
N MET A 30 -6.09 -9.96 2.36
CA MET A 30 -4.78 -9.40 2.01
C MET A 30 -4.84 -8.53 0.75
N ARG A 31 -5.49 -9.01 -0.31
CA ARG A 31 -5.70 -8.23 -1.54
C ARG A 31 -6.47 -6.93 -1.24
N ASP A 32 -7.57 -7.03 -0.51
CA ASP A 32 -8.47 -5.90 -0.25
C ASP A 32 -7.77 -4.85 0.65
N ALA A 33 -6.92 -5.28 1.58
CA ALA A 33 -6.08 -4.38 2.36
C ALA A 33 -5.08 -3.59 1.47
N ILE A 34 -4.41 -4.26 0.54
CA ILE A 34 -3.49 -3.61 -0.40
C ILE A 34 -4.22 -2.60 -1.28
N VAL A 35 -5.37 -2.99 -1.85
CA VAL A 35 -6.20 -2.11 -2.68
C VAL A 35 -6.68 -0.90 -1.89
N TYR A 36 -7.14 -1.10 -0.66
CA TYR A 36 -7.58 0.00 0.21
C TYR A 36 -6.47 1.03 0.44
N VAL A 37 -5.27 0.58 0.82
CA VAL A 37 -4.14 1.50 1.07
C VAL A 37 -3.77 2.23 -0.22
N HIS A 38 -3.77 1.54 -1.35
CA HIS A 38 -3.48 2.13 -2.66
C HIS A 38 -4.48 3.23 -3.05
N GLU A 39 -5.77 2.96 -2.94
CA GLU A 39 -6.82 3.94 -3.23
C GLU A 39 -6.77 5.13 -2.26
N ALA A 40 -6.48 4.89 -0.97
CA ALA A 40 -6.33 5.95 0.02
C ALA A 40 -5.12 6.86 -0.28
N VAL A 41 -4.00 6.28 -0.74
CA VAL A 41 -2.83 7.04 -1.19
C VAL A 41 -3.17 7.89 -2.41
N LEU A 42 -3.76 7.30 -3.45
CA LEU A 42 -4.16 8.03 -4.66
C LEU A 42 -5.12 9.17 -4.36
N LYS A 43 -6.12 8.92 -3.51
CA LYS A 43 -7.05 9.96 -3.06
C LYS A 43 -6.30 11.08 -2.35
N GLY A 44 -5.41 10.73 -1.42
CA GLY A 44 -4.59 11.69 -0.68
C GLY A 44 -3.72 12.57 -1.58
N MET A 45 -3.08 11.95 -2.58
CA MET A 45 -2.28 12.65 -3.58
C MET A 45 -3.12 13.61 -4.43
N ASN A 46 -4.29 13.17 -4.86
CA ASN A 46 -5.24 14.01 -5.62
C ASN A 46 -5.78 15.18 -4.78
N ASP A 47 -5.90 14.99 -3.47
CA ASP A 47 -6.24 16.05 -2.50
C ASP A 47 -5.04 16.96 -2.18
N GLY A 48 -3.85 16.68 -2.72
CA GLY A 48 -2.63 17.47 -2.55
C GLY A 48 -1.91 17.27 -1.21
N LYS A 49 -2.16 16.15 -0.51
CA LYS A 49 -1.50 15.80 0.75
C LYS A 49 -0.09 15.28 0.50
N ASP A 50 0.84 15.62 1.38
CA ASP A 50 2.21 15.10 1.35
C ASP A 50 2.31 13.69 1.94
N VAL A 51 3.42 13.01 1.66
CA VAL A 51 3.65 11.62 2.05
C VAL A 51 3.58 11.40 3.57
N HIS A 52 4.10 12.33 4.40
CA HIS A 52 4.14 12.14 5.85
C HIS A 52 2.75 12.26 6.46
N THR A 53 1.96 13.22 5.99
CA THR A 53 0.54 13.32 6.38
C THR A 53 -0.20 12.01 6.07
N LEU A 54 -0.01 11.45 4.87
CA LEU A 54 -0.66 10.19 4.49
C LEU A 54 -0.17 8.99 5.32
N MET A 55 1.11 8.93 5.65
CA MET A 55 1.68 7.87 6.52
C MET A 55 1.06 7.86 7.92
N GLU A 56 0.65 9.03 8.42
CA GLU A 56 0.01 9.18 9.73
C GLU A 56 -1.49 8.86 9.68
N GLU A 57 -2.20 9.39 8.69
CA GLU A 57 -3.67 9.31 8.57
C GLU A 57 -4.18 7.95 8.07
N ILE A 58 -3.49 7.31 7.13
CA ILE A 58 -3.97 6.08 6.51
C ILE A 58 -3.82 4.91 7.49
N LYS A 59 -4.95 4.32 7.86
CA LYS A 59 -5.07 3.11 8.68
C LYS A 59 -6.05 2.15 8.03
N LEU A 60 -5.77 0.85 8.16
CA LEU A 60 -6.71 -0.18 7.74
C LEU A 60 -7.92 -0.20 8.69
N PRO A 61 -9.14 -0.37 8.16
CA PRO A 61 -10.30 -0.64 8.99
C PRO A 61 -10.19 -2.04 9.62
N PRO A 62 -10.85 -2.30 10.77
CA PRO A 62 -10.70 -3.56 11.53
C PRO A 62 -10.96 -4.83 10.71
N GLU A 63 -11.91 -4.78 9.78
CA GLU A 63 -12.24 -5.89 8.87
C GLU A 63 -11.10 -6.26 7.92
N LEU A 64 -10.25 -5.30 7.56
CA LEU A 64 -9.09 -5.48 6.68
C LEU A 64 -7.77 -5.62 7.44
N ASP A 65 -7.79 -5.65 8.78
CA ASP A 65 -6.57 -5.77 9.57
C ASP A 65 -5.86 -7.12 9.34
N VAL A 66 -4.76 -7.09 8.60
CA VAL A 66 -3.91 -8.25 8.29
C VAL A 66 -2.68 -8.36 9.21
N GLY A 67 -2.54 -7.43 10.17
CA GLY A 67 -1.37 -7.30 11.02
C GLY A 67 -0.15 -6.68 10.31
N GLU A 68 0.82 -6.26 11.11
CA GLU A 68 2.11 -5.69 10.66
C GLU A 68 3.24 -6.68 10.99
N GLY A 69 3.15 -7.89 10.42
CA GLY A 69 4.03 -9.01 10.77
C GLY A 69 5.45 -8.88 10.20
N TYR A 70 5.60 -8.19 9.07
CA TYR A 70 6.89 -7.95 8.41
C TYR A 70 7.07 -6.48 8.03
N GLY A 71 6.01 -5.81 7.57
CA GLY A 71 6.03 -4.40 7.23
C GLY A 71 5.12 -3.55 8.11
N LYS A 72 5.00 -2.28 7.73
CA LYS A 72 4.08 -1.31 8.33
C LYS A 72 3.24 -0.64 7.27
N ILE A 73 1.99 -0.29 7.61
CA ILE A 73 1.10 0.45 6.71
C ILE A 73 1.75 1.77 6.28
N SER A 74 2.39 2.48 7.21
CA SER A 74 3.07 3.74 6.90
C SER A 74 4.23 3.54 5.90
N TRP A 75 4.97 2.44 5.97
CA TRP A 75 6.03 2.15 5.00
C TRP A 75 5.47 1.83 3.61
N SER A 76 4.37 1.08 3.57
CA SER A 76 3.65 0.79 2.31
C SER A 76 3.09 2.07 1.69
N VAL A 77 2.49 2.96 2.48
CA VAL A 77 2.00 4.28 2.04
C VAL A 77 3.12 5.08 1.39
N ARG A 78 4.29 5.14 2.04
CA ARG A 78 5.46 5.83 1.49
C ARG A 78 5.90 5.23 0.17
N GLY A 79 6.04 3.90 0.10
CA GLY A 79 6.44 3.20 -1.11
C GLY A 79 5.47 3.40 -2.27
N MET A 80 4.16 3.40 -2.00
CA MET A 80 3.13 3.70 -3.01
C MET A 80 3.26 5.15 -3.50
N TYR A 81 3.38 6.11 -2.59
CA TYR A 81 3.51 7.53 -2.93
C TYR A 81 4.75 7.78 -3.80
N GLU A 82 5.91 7.28 -3.37
CA GLU A 82 7.19 7.42 -4.09
C GLU A 82 7.18 6.68 -5.43
N SER A 83 6.36 5.63 -5.60
CA SER A 83 6.18 4.95 -6.90
C SER A 83 5.51 5.86 -7.94
N TYR A 84 4.73 6.86 -7.50
CA TYR A 84 4.03 7.79 -8.38
C TYR A 84 4.83 9.07 -8.67
N VAL A 85 5.48 9.65 -7.65
CA VAL A 85 6.19 10.94 -7.79
C VAL A 85 7.70 10.79 -7.92
N GLY A 86 8.22 9.59 -7.72
CA GLY A 86 9.65 9.34 -7.60
C GLY A 86 10.18 9.56 -6.18
N TRP A 87 11.46 9.24 -5.98
CA TRP A 87 12.13 9.30 -4.68
C TRP A 87 12.83 10.64 -4.41
N PHE A 88 12.95 11.51 -5.43
CA PHE A 88 13.67 12.77 -5.34
C PHE A 88 12.71 13.93 -5.58
N SER A 89 12.52 14.76 -4.56
CA SER A 89 11.61 15.92 -4.59
C SER A 89 12.10 17.03 -5.54
N GLY A 90 13.41 17.10 -5.80
CA GLY A 90 14.01 18.19 -6.58
C GLY A 90 14.21 19.48 -5.79
N ASP A 91 13.71 19.52 -4.54
CA ASP A 91 13.82 20.67 -3.67
C ASP A 91 15.21 20.73 -3.01
N ALA A 92 15.89 21.88 -3.08
CA ALA A 92 17.23 22.04 -2.49
C ALA A 92 17.22 21.90 -0.95
N ALA A 93 16.04 21.98 -0.34
CA ALA A 93 15.78 21.80 1.08
C ALA A 93 15.52 20.33 1.49
N ASP A 94 15.64 19.34 0.59
CA ASP A 94 15.46 17.90 0.96
C ASP A 94 16.45 17.44 2.06
N GLY A 95 17.53 18.21 2.29
CA GLY A 95 18.46 18.02 3.40
C GLY A 95 18.05 18.68 4.73
N ASP A 96 17.08 19.60 4.74
CA ASP A 96 16.67 20.33 5.94
C ASP A 96 15.19 20.76 5.88
N ARG A 97 14.32 19.91 6.45
CA ARG A 97 12.99 20.27 7.01
C ARG A 97 11.92 20.83 6.04
N ILE A 98 11.17 19.87 5.53
CA ILE A 98 9.72 19.81 5.23
C ILE A 98 8.88 21.02 5.70
N ARG A 99 8.68 21.97 4.80
CA ARG A 99 7.38 22.61 4.53
C ARG A 99 7.50 23.35 3.20
N THR A 100 6.82 22.88 2.16
CA THR A 100 5.89 23.65 1.29
C THR A 100 5.65 22.92 -0.03
N ARG A 101 4.44 22.35 -0.13
CA ARG A 101 3.59 22.16 -1.31
C ARG A 101 4.18 22.49 -2.70
N GLU A 102 4.23 21.46 -3.55
CA GLU A 102 3.66 21.52 -4.90
C GLU A 102 2.95 20.20 -5.21
N ALA A 103 1.62 20.26 -5.33
CA ALA A 103 0.79 19.10 -5.62
C ALA A 103 0.94 18.75 -7.11
N ALA A 104 1.44 17.54 -7.40
CA ALA A 104 1.41 16.98 -8.74
C ALA A 104 -0.05 16.81 -9.22
N ARG A 105 -0.29 17.05 -10.52
CA ARG A 105 -1.63 17.24 -11.08
C ARG A 105 -2.50 15.97 -10.96
N PRO A 106 -3.79 16.08 -10.56
CA PRO A 106 -4.66 14.94 -10.21
C PRO A 106 -4.92 13.88 -11.30
N HIS A 107 -4.59 14.13 -12.56
CA HIS A 107 -4.98 13.26 -13.69
C HIS A 107 -3.86 12.31 -14.16
N GLN A 108 -2.75 12.20 -13.44
CA GLN A 108 -1.58 11.43 -13.90
C GLN A 108 -1.37 10.07 -13.18
N PHE A 109 -2.26 9.67 -12.26
CA PHE A 109 -1.97 8.58 -11.31
C PHE A 109 -2.76 7.26 -11.50
N GLU A 110 -3.42 7.05 -12.64
CA GLU A 110 -4.30 5.88 -12.82
C GLU A 110 -3.58 4.54 -13.10
N HIS A 111 -2.28 4.54 -13.40
CA HIS A 111 -1.59 3.33 -13.85
C HIS A 111 -0.18 3.16 -13.23
N ALA A 112 -0.08 2.57 -12.04
CA ALA A 112 1.17 1.94 -11.56
C ALA A 112 0.90 0.88 -10.47
N LEU A 113 0.90 -0.40 -10.84
CA LEU A 113 0.96 -1.53 -9.88
C LEU A 113 2.25 -2.36 -10.01
N ASP A 114 3.18 -2.00 -10.89
CA ASP A 114 4.17 -2.94 -11.44
C ASP A 114 5.53 -3.01 -10.70
N GLY A 115 5.73 -2.35 -9.56
CA GLY A 115 7.10 -2.21 -9.01
C GLY A 115 7.31 -2.32 -7.51
N ALA A 116 6.28 -2.20 -6.68
CA ALA A 116 6.49 -2.14 -5.24
C ALA A 116 6.16 -3.49 -4.58
N VAL A 117 7.19 -4.08 -3.96
CA VAL A 117 7.05 -5.23 -3.08
C VAL A 117 6.31 -4.76 -1.83
N PHE A 118 4.98 -4.85 -1.85
CA PHE A 118 4.14 -4.52 -0.71
C PHE A 118 4.12 -5.70 0.26
N ALA A 119 4.94 -5.60 1.30
CA ALA A 119 4.79 -6.43 2.48
C ALA A 119 4.06 -5.60 3.54
N ILE A 120 2.76 -5.80 3.66
CA ILE A 120 2.04 -5.51 4.89
C ILE A 120 2.18 -6.76 5.76
#